data_AF-A0AAQ2HYJ7-F1
#
_entry.id   AF-A0AAQ2HYJ7-F1
#
_cell.length_a   1.000
_cell.length_b   1.000
_cell.length_c   1.000
_cell.angle_alpha   90.00
_cell.angle_beta   90.00
_cell.angle_gamma   90.00
#
_symmetry.space_group_name_H-M   'P 1'
#
loop_
_entity.id
_entity.type
_entity.pdbx_description
1 polymer ?
#
loop_
_entity_poly.entity_id
_entity_poly.type
_entity_poly.pdbx_seq_one_letter_code
_entity_poly.pdbx_strand_id
1 'polypeptide(L)'
;MAKIDTTSTEAQTSSEPAIASSPLSSPELLKFRDKLYTSRLLIVPGTDRSYPVEKAMVVVPASDLEAVKFLKASEEYEPFKE
;
A
#
# COMPACT_ATOMS: atom_id res chain seq x y z
N MET A 1 -6.24 47.66 -29.36
CA MET A 1 -6.70 46.27 -29.14
C MET A 1 -6.92 46.07 -27.65
N ALA A 2 -8.09 45.57 -27.26
CA ALA A 2 -8.63 45.62 -25.91
C ALA A 2 -7.98 44.62 -24.94
N LYS A 3 -8.04 44.96 -23.66
CA LYS A 3 -7.57 44.22 -22.47
C LYS A 3 -8.68 43.29 -21.98
N ILE A 4 -8.38 42.07 -21.54
CA ILE A 4 -9.19 41.35 -20.54
C ILE A 4 -8.28 40.52 -19.63
N ASP A 5 -8.20 40.93 -18.37
CA ASP A 5 -7.95 40.08 -17.21
C ASP A 5 -9.33 39.95 -16.54
N THR A 6 -9.88 38.75 -16.40
CA THR A 6 -11.14 38.51 -15.67
C THR A 6 -11.21 37.05 -15.23
N THR A 7 -11.09 36.87 -13.92
CA THR A 7 -11.58 35.76 -13.09
C THR A 7 -13.03 35.39 -13.39
N SER A 8 -13.36 34.10 -13.42
CA SER A 8 -14.70 33.58 -13.13
C SER A 8 -14.65 32.14 -12.59
N THR A 9 -14.76 32.07 -11.28
CA THR A 9 -15.53 31.09 -10.49
C THR A 9 -16.75 30.53 -11.25
N GLU A 10 -16.97 29.22 -11.23
CA GLU A 10 -18.14 28.59 -10.57
C GLU A 10 -18.10 27.06 -10.71
N ALA A 11 -18.57 26.41 -9.64
CA ALA A 11 -18.75 24.99 -9.48
C ALA A 11 -19.83 24.43 -10.41
N GLN A 12 -19.71 23.17 -10.81
CA GLN A 12 -20.90 22.37 -11.07
C GLN A 12 -20.75 20.92 -10.61
N THR A 13 -21.61 20.62 -9.65
CA THR A 13 -21.99 19.34 -9.06
C THR A 13 -22.36 18.28 -10.10
N SER A 14 -22.24 17.02 -9.66
CA SER A 14 -22.88 15.82 -10.22
C SER A 14 -22.10 15.20 -11.40
N SER A 15 -21.63 13.95 -11.31
CA SER A 15 -22.38 12.79 -10.86
C SER A 15 -21.48 11.73 -10.24
N GLU A 16 -21.83 11.32 -9.02
CA GLU A 16 -21.49 10.03 -8.45
C GLU A 16 -21.97 8.91 -9.40
N PRO A 17 -21.10 8.01 -9.88
CA PRO A 17 -21.56 6.67 -10.15
C PRO A 17 -21.76 6.01 -8.79
N ALA A 18 -23.02 5.70 -8.45
CA ALA A 18 -23.36 4.78 -7.39
C ALA A 18 -22.70 3.43 -7.70
N ILE A 19 -21.47 3.24 -7.24
CA ILE A 19 -20.82 1.93 -7.25
C ILE A 19 -21.46 1.20 -6.09
N ALA A 20 -22.30 0.23 -6.41
CA ALA A 20 -22.87 -0.71 -5.46
C ALA A 20 -21.77 -1.16 -4.48
N SER A 21 -21.94 -0.80 -3.21
CA SER A 21 -21.09 -1.25 -2.12
C SER A 21 -21.33 -2.75 -1.89
N SER A 22 -20.82 -3.59 -2.79
CA SER A 22 -20.51 -4.96 -2.44
C SER A 22 -19.54 -4.91 -1.26
N PRO A 23 -19.70 -5.72 -0.20
CA PRO A 23 -18.70 -5.81 0.85
C PRO A 23 -17.45 -6.42 0.23
N LEU A 24 -16.59 -5.58 -0.33
CA LEU A 24 -15.25 -5.97 -0.71
C LEU A 24 -14.54 -6.22 0.62
N SER A 25 -14.46 -7.48 1.02
CA SER A 25 -13.63 -7.88 2.14
C SER A 25 -12.23 -7.35 1.88
N SER A 26 -11.80 -6.40 2.71
CA SER A 26 -10.44 -5.88 2.64
C SER A 26 -9.47 -7.06 2.67
N PRO A 27 -8.46 -7.11 1.77
CA PRO A 27 -7.49 -8.18 1.80
C PRO A 27 -6.81 -8.19 3.17
N GLU A 28 -6.76 -9.37 3.80
CA GLU A 28 -6.07 -9.52 5.07
C GLU A 28 -4.59 -9.17 4.88
N LEU A 29 -4.06 -8.30 5.74
CA LEU A 29 -2.68 -7.83 5.69
C LEU A 29 -1.91 -8.40 6.89
N LEU A 30 -0.71 -8.91 6.64
CA LEU A 30 0.23 -9.37 7.64
C LEU A 30 1.35 -8.35 7.81
N LYS A 31 1.70 -8.07 9.06
CA LYS A 31 2.78 -7.16 9.44
C LYS A 31 3.99 -7.98 9.90
N PHE A 32 5.17 -7.57 9.46
CA PHE A 32 6.44 -8.11 9.96
C PHE A 32 7.34 -6.96 10.34
N ARG A 33 8.01 -7.07 11.50
CA ARG A 33 8.98 -6.10 11.97
C ARG A 33 10.34 -6.42 11.38
N ASP A 34 10.97 -5.42 10.80
CA ASP A 34 12.37 -5.44 10.36
C ASP A 34 13.28 -5.25 11.57
N LYS A 35 14.16 -6.22 11.81
CA LYS A 35 15.10 -6.19 12.94
C LYS A 35 16.36 -5.38 12.66
N LEU A 36 16.59 -5.00 11.40
CA LEU A 36 17.74 -4.18 11.02
C LEU A 36 17.49 -2.68 11.16
N TYR A 37 16.22 -2.25 11.32
CA TYR A 37 15.78 -0.87 11.50
C TYR A 37 16.36 0.10 10.46
N THR A 38 16.42 -0.34 9.20
CA THR A 38 16.93 0.48 8.10
C THR A 38 15.85 0.65 7.04
N SER A 39 15.76 1.84 6.44
CA SER A 39 14.83 2.08 5.34
C SER A 39 15.25 1.27 4.13
N ARG A 40 14.47 0.24 3.78
CA ARG A 40 14.75 -0.70 2.70
C ARG A 40 13.50 -1.00 1.88
N LEU A 41 13.75 -1.54 0.69
CA LEU A 41 12.73 -2.15 -0.15
C LEU A 41 12.94 -3.67 -0.11
N LEU A 42 11.97 -4.41 0.42
CA LEU A 42 11.97 -5.87 0.39
C LEU A 42 11.67 -6.32 -1.04
N ILE A 43 12.56 -7.12 -1.63
CA ILE A 43 12.33 -7.76 -2.93
C ILE A 43 12.03 -9.24 -2.68
N VAL A 44 10.89 -9.75 -3.14
CA VAL A 44 10.54 -11.17 -2.98
C VAL A 44 11.23 -11.97 -4.09
N PRO A 45 12.17 -12.87 -3.75
CA PRO A 45 12.98 -13.57 -4.75
C PRO A 45 12.12 -14.39 -5.74
N GLY A 46 12.52 -14.39 -7.01
CA GLY A 46 11.81 -15.13 -8.07
C GLY A 46 10.53 -14.46 -8.56
N THR A 47 10.27 -13.21 -8.13
CA THR A 47 9.04 -12.48 -8.44
C THR A 47 9.38 -11.00 -8.69
N ASP A 48 8.52 -10.27 -9.39
CA ASP A 48 8.64 -8.81 -9.59
C ASP A 48 8.05 -7.99 -8.42
N ARG A 49 7.73 -8.62 -7.29
CA ARG A 49 7.09 -7.95 -6.16
C ARG A 49 8.11 -7.32 -5.24
N SER A 50 7.80 -6.10 -4.82
CA SER A 50 8.56 -5.35 -3.83
C SER A 50 7.66 -4.70 -2.79
N TYR A 51 8.09 -4.71 -1.52
CA TYR A 51 7.35 -4.10 -0.42
C TYR A 51 8.24 -3.10 0.33
N PRO A 52 7.78 -1.86 0.55
CA PRO A 52 8.54 -0.89 1.33
C PRO A 52 8.59 -1.30 2.80
N VAL A 53 9.74 -1.12 3.44
CA VAL A 53 9.89 -1.22 4.89
C VAL A 53 9.71 0.17 5.48
N GLU A 54 8.54 0.44 6.04
CA GLU A 54 8.17 1.72 6.64
C GLU A 54 8.18 1.62 8.17
N LYS A 55 8.91 2.52 8.84
CA LYS A 55 9.04 2.51 10.31
C LYS A 55 9.44 1.14 10.88
N ALA A 56 10.38 0.46 10.21
CA ALA A 56 10.80 -0.91 10.52
C ALA A 56 9.67 -1.94 10.47
N MET A 57 8.66 -1.73 9.63
CA MET A 57 7.62 -2.72 9.34
C MET A 57 7.46 -2.92 7.85
N VAL A 58 7.27 -4.16 7.45
CA VAL A 58 6.81 -4.53 6.12
C VAL A 58 5.38 -5.04 6.24
N VAL A 59 4.53 -4.63 5.30
CA VAL A 59 3.13 -5.06 5.24
C VAL A 59 2.92 -5.80 3.93
N VAL A 60 2.45 -7.04 4.02
CA VAL A 60 2.19 -7.90 2.86
C VAL A 60 0.77 -8.45 2.91
N PRO A 61 0.11 -8.68 1.76
CA PRO A 61 -1.16 -9.41 1.73
C PRO A 61 -0.98 -10.84 2.25
N ALA A 62 -1.90 -11.32 3.08
CA ALA A 62 -1.92 -12.72 3.55
C ALA A 62 -2.08 -13.72 2.40
N SER A 63 -2.72 -13.30 1.30
CA SER A 63 -2.83 -14.07 0.06
C SER A 63 -1.50 -14.23 -0.68
N ASP A 64 -0.49 -13.42 -0.36
CA ASP A 64 0.84 -13.49 -0.98
C ASP A 64 1.72 -14.52 -0.27
N LEU A 65 1.47 -15.80 -0.57
CA LEU A 65 2.13 -16.91 0.12
C LEU A 65 3.65 -16.92 -0.06
N GLU A 66 4.17 -16.39 -1.18
CA GLU A 66 5.61 -16.32 -1.45
C GLU A 66 6.29 -15.25 -0.59
N ALA A 67 5.70 -14.05 -0.51
CA ALA A 67 6.18 -12.99 0.36
C ALA A 67 6.13 -13.43 1.84
N VAL A 68 5.01 -14.02 2.26
CA VAL A 68 4.83 -14.51 3.63
C VAL A 68 5.82 -15.62 3.98
N LYS A 69 6.04 -16.57 3.06
CA LYS A 69 7.02 -17.65 3.25
C LYS A 69 8.45 -17.11 3.35
N PHE A 70 8.81 -16.17 2.48
CA PHE A 70 10.12 -15.52 2.51
C PHE A 70 10.37 -14.81 3.85
N LEU A 71 9.40 -13.99 4.28
CA LEU A 71 9.50 -13.23 5.53
C LEU A 71 9.57 -14.12 6.77
N LYS A 72 8.81 -15.21 6.81
CA LYS A 72 8.85 -16.18 7.92
C LYS A 72 10.14 -17.01 7.95
N ALA A 73 10.83 -17.16 6.82
CA ALA A 73 12.07 -17.94 6.73
C ALA A 73 13.33 -17.09 6.98
N SER A 74 13.22 -15.77 6.94
CA SER A 74 14.35 -14.86 7.20
C SER A 74 14.48 -14.51 8.67
N GLU A 75 15.70 -14.54 9.21
CA GLU A 75 16.02 -14.14 10.59
C GLU A 75 15.97 -12.61 10.82
N GLU A 76 15.95 -11.84 9.72
CA GLU A 76 15.88 -10.37 9.71
C GLU A 76 14.48 -9.85 10.01
N TYR A 77 13.44 -10.67 9.85
CA TYR A 77 12.04 -10.28 10.05
C TYR A 77 11.36 -11.13 11.12
N GLU A 78 10.48 -10.50 11.89
CA GLU A 78 9.65 -11.18 12.89
C GLU A 78 8.16 -10.88 12.66
N PRO A 79 7.24 -11.85 12.79
CA PRO A 79 5.81 -11.60 12.69
C PRO A 79 5.36 -10.59 13.76
N PHE A 80 4.68 -9.52 13.34
CA PHE A 80 4.14 -8.52 14.24
C PHE A 80 2.63 -8.71 14.36
N LYS A 81 2.18 -9.08 15.56
CA LYS A 81 0.75 -9.07 15.92
C LYS A 81 0.49 -7.83 16.77
N GLU A 82 -0.50 -7.04 16.37
CA GLU A 82 -1.04 -5.93 17.17
C GLU A 82 -1.76 -6.41 18.42
#